data_AF-A0ABD6DLI4-F1
#
_entry.id   AF-A0ABD6DLI4-F1
#
_cell.length_a   1.000
_cell.length_b   1.000
_cell.length_c   1.000
_cell.angle_alpha   90.00
_cell.angle_beta   90.00
_cell.angle_gamma   90.00
#
_symmetry.space_group_name_H-M   'P 1'
#
loop_
_entity.id
_entity.type
_entity.pdbx_description
1 polymer ?
#
loop_
_entity_poly.entity_id
_entity_poly.type
_entity_poly.pdbx_seq_one_letter_code
_entity_poly.pdbx_strand_id
1 'polypeptide(L)'
;MPTIPDGLLAIDIETASPNRSPEGSDFRDTDYFELVAVGLGHQPAPGAPVETAVLFRDGGWSVEATTDLLRRVDDWCRGREADGILTHNGNRFDAIHLGGWAERAVEHGTWPEAPSRLDALFDHHVDLNPLAVETYAERLESWRTTVALEEVCRWEGIHVEPTHYAEYDIGPVGTHPAIDGPTVTNVHIGKVLGEAYVAQVVEGRTGTPEFAELQRLLTDYTRADIEPLFQLARSFDD
;
A
#
# COMPACT_ATOMS: atom_id res chain seq x y z
N MET A 1 12.33 9.98 19.77
CA MET A 1 11.82 9.69 18.41
C MET A 1 12.99 9.30 17.52
N PRO A 2 12.82 8.36 16.58
CA PRO A 2 13.83 8.07 15.57
C PRO A 2 14.07 9.32 14.71
N THR A 3 15.31 9.53 14.28
CA THR A 3 15.64 10.60 13.33
C THR A 3 15.07 10.24 11.97
N ILE A 4 14.32 11.16 11.36
CA ILE A 4 13.73 10.96 10.04
C ILE A 4 14.80 11.25 8.97
N PRO A 5 15.12 10.30 8.07
CA PRO A 5 16.11 10.55 7.02
C PRO A 5 15.71 11.68 6.04
N ASP A 6 16.69 12.26 5.35
CA ASP A 6 16.45 13.36 4.39
C ASP A 6 15.90 12.83 3.05
N GLY A 7 16.60 11.87 2.44
CA GLY A 7 16.11 11.15 1.26
C GLY A 7 15.21 10.00 1.66
N LEU A 8 13.97 9.99 1.17
CA LEU A 8 12.96 9.01 1.59
C LEU A 8 12.31 8.31 0.40
N LEU A 9 12.11 7.02 0.54
CA LEU A 9 11.12 6.25 -0.20
C LEU A 9 9.84 6.13 0.65
N ALA A 10 8.70 5.86 0.02
CA ALA A 10 7.47 5.48 0.70
C ALA A 10 6.86 4.26 0.00
N ILE A 11 6.32 3.33 0.79
CA ILE A 11 5.62 2.13 0.30
C ILE A 11 4.28 2.00 1.02
N ASP A 12 3.26 1.63 0.26
CA ASP A 12 1.97 1.16 0.74
C ASP A 12 1.47 0.02 -0.17
N ILE A 13 0.87 -1.03 0.40
CA ILE A 13 0.38 -2.18 -0.37
C ILE A 13 -1.14 -2.25 -0.42
N GLU A 14 -1.66 -2.58 -1.60
CA GLU A 14 -3.06 -2.93 -1.79
C GLU A 14 -3.23 -4.42 -1.94
N THR A 15 -4.18 -4.98 -1.18
CA THR A 15 -4.39 -6.43 -1.13
C THR A 15 -5.83 -6.80 -1.39
N ALA A 16 -6.02 -8.02 -1.92
CA ALA A 16 -7.31 -8.68 -2.03
C ALA A 16 -7.29 -9.98 -1.21
N SER A 17 -8.46 -10.48 -0.84
CA SER A 17 -8.62 -11.74 -0.10
C SER A 17 -9.47 -12.76 -0.88
N PRO A 18 -9.03 -13.19 -2.09
CA PRO A 18 -9.84 -13.98 -3.02
C PRO A 18 -10.21 -15.38 -2.53
N ASN A 19 -9.43 -15.92 -1.59
CA ASN A 19 -9.61 -17.30 -1.12
C ASN A 19 -10.42 -17.37 0.18
N ARG A 20 -10.20 -16.44 1.10
CA ARG A 20 -10.82 -16.41 2.44
C ARG A 20 -10.68 -15.03 3.07
N SER A 21 -11.71 -14.58 3.78
CA SER A 21 -11.68 -13.30 4.51
C SER A 21 -10.85 -13.40 5.80
N PRO A 22 -9.99 -12.42 6.12
CA PRO A 22 -9.20 -12.39 7.35
C PRO A 22 -10.01 -11.87 8.54
N GLU A 23 -9.80 -12.45 9.73
CA GLU A 23 -10.29 -11.93 11.01
C GLU A 23 -9.20 -11.91 12.10
N GLY A 24 -9.18 -10.87 12.94
CA GLY A 24 -8.32 -10.82 14.12
C GLY A 24 -6.83 -11.04 13.82
N SER A 25 -6.27 -12.17 14.28
CA SER A 25 -4.86 -12.51 14.06
C SER A 25 -4.50 -12.86 12.62
N ASP A 26 -5.49 -13.16 11.77
CA ASP A 26 -5.28 -13.51 10.36
C ASP A 26 -4.64 -12.37 9.56
N PHE A 27 -4.75 -11.12 10.03
CA PHE A 27 -4.11 -9.95 9.41
C PHE A 27 -2.57 -9.98 9.40
N ARG A 28 -1.95 -10.99 10.03
CA ARG A 28 -0.50 -11.24 9.94
C ARG A 28 -0.16 -12.53 9.19
N ASP A 29 -1.17 -13.23 8.68
CA ASP A 29 -1.01 -14.43 7.88
C ASP A 29 -1.20 -14.07 6.40
N THR A 30 -0.09 -14.05 5.67
CA THR A 30 -0.06 -13.75 4.24
C THR A 30 -0.93 -14.71 3.41
N ASP A 31 -1.31 -15.89 3.91
CA ASP A 31 -2.20 -16.84 3.20
C ASP A 31 -3.64 -16.31 3.04
N TYR A 32 -4.01 -15.23 3.72
CA TYR A 32 -5.29 -14.54 3.52
C TYR A 32 -5.24 -13.43 2.47
N PHE A 33 -4.05 -13.05 2.02
CA PHE A 33 -3.85 -11.85 1.22
C PHE A 33 -3.12 -12.15 -0.08
N GLU A 34 -3.57 -11.46 -1.11
CA GLU A 34 -2.97 -11.46 -2.43
C GLU A 34 -2.65 -10.03 -2.86
N LEU A 35 -1.43 -9.81 -3.33
CA LEU A 35 -0.93 -8.48 -3.68
C LEU A 35 -1.55 -7.95 -4.98
N VAL A 36 -2.29 -6.85 -4.92
CA VAL A 36 -2.96 -6.26 -6.09
C VAL A 36 -2.12 -5.15 -6.70
N ALA A 37 -1.68 -4.21 -5.86
CA ALA A 37 -0.89 -3.07 -6.27
C ALA A 37 0.06 -2.63 -5.15
N VAL A 38 1.07 -1.85 -5.51
CA VAL A 38 1.99 -1.20 -4.57
C VAL A 38 2.10 0.28 -4.92
N GLY A 39 1.76 1.13 -3.98
CA GLY A 39 2.04 2.56 -4.00
C GLY A 39 3.49 2.82 -3.66
N LEU A 40 4.13 3.68 -4.44
CA LEU A 40 5.54 4.03 -4.30
C LEU A 40 5.69 5.54 -4.34
N GLY A 41 6.50 6.07 -3.42
CA GLY A 41 6.88 7.48 -3.37
C GLY A 41 8.39 7.65 -3.25
N HIS A 42 8.94 8.72 -3.81
CA HIS A 42 10.33 9.11 -3.61
C HIS A 42 10.45 10.62 -3.44
N GLN A 43 11.15 11.03 -2.38
CA GLN A 43 11.51 12.41 -2.12
C GLN A 43 13.01 12.46 -1.83
N PRO A 44 13.84 13.03 -2.72
CA PRO A 44 15.31 13.00 -2.58
C PRO A 44 15.84 13.90 -1.45
N ALA A 45 15.05 14.88 -1.01
CA ALA A 45 15.40 15.78 0.09
C ALA A 45 14.13 16.44 0.65
N PRO A 46 14.14 16.92 1.91
CA PRO A 46 13.00 17.63 2.49
C PRO A 46 12.52 18.79 1.59
N GLY A 47 11.23 18.80 1.28
CA GLY A 47 10.59 19.84 0.45
C GLY A 47 10.82 19.69 -1.06
N ALA A 48 11.58 18.70 -1.52
CA ALA A 48 11.63 18.36 -2.94
C ALA A 48 10.28 17.78 -3.42
N PRO A 49 9.92 17.94 -4.71
CA PRO A 49 8.75 17.29 -5.27
C PRO A 49 8.79 15.78 -5.05
N VAL A 50 7.65 15.21 -4.68
CA VAL A 50 7.48 13.76 -4.53
C VAL A 50 7.23 13.15 -5.91
N GLU A 51 8.05 12.19 -6.30
CA GLU A 51 7.75 11.29 -7.41
C GLU A 51 6.88 10.14 -6.90
N THR A 52 5.75 9.87 -7.55
CA THR A 52 4.86 8.76 -7.19
C THR A 52 4.69 7.76 -8.34
N ALA A 53 4.56 6.49 -8.02
CA ALA A 53 4.15 5.45 -8.95
C ALA A 53 3.19 4.47 -8.26
N VAL A 54 2.30 3.87 -9.04
CA VAL A 54 1.50 2.72 -8.59
C VAL A 54 1.80 1.56 -9.52
N LEU A 55 2.33 0.47 -8.97
CA LEU A 55 2.65 -0.73 -9.71
C LEU A 55 1.58 -1.78 -9.45
N PHE A 56 0.91 -2.21 -10.52
CA PHE A 56 -0.11 -3.25 -10.43
C PHE A 56 0.45 -4.63 -10.73
N ARG A 57 -0.18 -5.66 -10.17
CA ARG A 57 0.04 -7.05 -10.57
C ARG A 57 -0.36 -7.22 -12.04
N ASP A 58 0.49 -7.92 -12.80
CA ASP A 58 0.23 -8.31 -14.18
C ASP A 58 0.10 -9.84 -14.25
N GLY A 59 -1.14 -10.32 -14.23
CA GLY A 59 -1.49 -11.73 -14.20
C GLY A 59 -2.51 -12.08 -13.12
N GLY A 60 -2.78 -13.38 -12.98
CA GLY A 60 -3.67 -13.92 -11.94
C GLY A 60 -3.01 -14.08 -10.58
N TRP A 61 -3.59 -14.91 -9.72
CA TRP A 61 -3.13 -15.15 -8.34
C TRP A 61 -1.94 -16.11 -8.22
N SER A 62 -1.09 -16.22 -9.24
CA SER A 62 0.05 -17.14 -9.21
C SER A 62 1.25 -16.50 -8.50
N VAL A 63 2.14 -17.33 -7.95
CA VAL A 63 3.36 -16.86 -7.29
C VAL A 63 4.26 -16.10 -8.25
N GLU A 64 4.29 -16.48 -9.53
CA GLU A 64 5.04 -15.78 -10.57
C GLU A 64 4.55 -14.34 -10.76
N ALA A 65 3.23 -14.11 -10.78
CA ALA A 65 2.66 -12.77 -10.91
C ALA A 65 2.96 -11.90 -9.68
N THR A 66 2.92 -12.47 -8.48
CA THR A 66 3.39 -11.78 -7.25
C THR A 66 4.87 -11.43 -7.36
N THR A 67 5.69 -12.41 -7.75
CA THR A 67 7.14 -12.27 -7.82
C THR A 67 7.55 -11.20 -8.82
N ASP A 68 6.88 -11.15 -9.98
CA ASP A 68 7.08 -10.11 -10.98
C ASP A 68 6.83 -8.70 -10.41
N LEU A 69 5.71 -8.52 -9.70
CA LEU A 69 5.40 -7.24 -9.07
C LEU A 69 6.45 -6.86 -8.02
N LEU A 70 6.84 -7.79 -7.14
CA LEU A 70 7.87 -7.52 -6.13
C LEU A 70 9.22 -7.14 -6.75
N ARG A 71 9.59 -7.75 -7.89
CA ARG A 71 10.81 -7.36 -8.62
C ARG A 71 10.72 -5.94 -9.16
N ARG A 72 9.59 -5.58 -9.76
CA ARG A 72 9.39 -4.22 -10.27
C ARG A 72 9.40 -3.19 -9.15
N VAL A 73 8.89 -3.53 -7.97
CA VAL A 73 9.00 -2.69 -6.75
C VAL A 73 10.46 -2.54 -6.33
N ASP A 74 11.20 -3.63 -6.19
CA ASP A 74 12.62 -3.59 -5.81
C ASP A 74 13.48 -2.81 -6.83
N ASP A 75 13.28 -3.04 -8.12
CA ASP A 75 13.95 -2.30 -9.20
C ASP A 75 13.61 -0.81 -9.16
N TRP A 76 12.35 -0.46 -8.89
CA TRP A 76 11.92 0.94 -8.76
C TRP A 76 12.60 1.61 -7.56
N CYS A 77 12.58 0.97 -6.39
CA CYS A 77 13.20 1.52 -5.18
C CYS A 77 14.71 1.67 -5.32
N ARG A 78 15.41 0.66 -5.85
CA ARG A 78 16.87 0.70 -6.03
C ARG A 78 17.35 1.66 -7.13
N GLY A 79 16.45 2.03 -8.04
CA GLY A 79 16.73 3.06 -9.05
C GLY A 79 16.81 4.48 -8.49
N ARG A 80 16.54 4.68 -7.19
CA ARG A 80 16.44 5.97 -6.53
C ARG A 80 17.35 6.03 -5.31
N GLU A 81 18.03 7.16 -5.13
CA GLU A 81 18.84 7.40 -3.94
C GLU A 81 17.93 7.85 -2.79
N ALA A 82 17.90 7.06 -1.72
CA ALA A 82 17.19 7.37 -0.49
C ALA A 82 17.94 6.78 0.71
N ASP A 83 17.79 7.44 1.86
CA ASP A 83 18.43 7.10 3.11
C ASP A 83 17.53 6.23 4.01
N GLY A 84 16.23 6.17 3.70
CA GLY A 84 15.28 5.32 4.39
C GLY A 84 13.95 5.16 3.66
N ILE A 85 13.07 4.35 4.26
CA ILE A 85 11.75 4.04 3.72
C ILE A 85 10.67 4.36 4.74
N LEU A 86 9.58 4.96 4.27
CA LEU A 86 8.41 5.28 5.06
C LEU A 86 7.31 4.27 4.80
N THR A 87 6.61 3.91 5.86
CA THR A 87 5.25 3.35 5.77
C THR A 87 4.39 3.93 6.89
N HIS A 88 3.09 3.68 6.84
CA HIS A 88 2.21 3.94 7.97
C HIS A 88 1.52 2.63 8.37
N ASN A 89 1.87 2.11 9.55
CA ASN A 89 1.46 0.81 10.09
C ASN A 89 2.09 -0.39 9.37
N GLY A 90 3.15 -0.17 8.58
CA GLY A 90 3.76 -1.24 7.79
C GLY A 90 4.53 -2.29 8.59
N ASN A 91 4.97 -2.00 9.82
CA ASN A 91 5.51 -3.06 10.70
C ASN A 91 4.46 -4.11 11.08
N ARG A 92 3.18 -3.78 10.93
CA ARG A 92 2.07 -4.66 11.29
C ARG A 92 1.33 -5.23 10.08
N PHE A 93 1.65 -4.78 8.87
CA PHE A 93 0.98 -5.20 7.64
C PHE A 93 1.94 -5.31 6.46
N ASP A 94 2.38 -4.18 5.90
CA ASP A 94 3.16 -4.13 4.65
C ASP A 94 4.43 -4.99 4.68
N ALA A 95 5.30 -4.77 5.67
CA ALA A 95 6.56 -5.50 5.78
C ALA A 95 6.34 -7.01 6.03
N ILE A 96 5.29 -7.36 6.78
CA ILE A 96 4.92 -8.75 7.05
C ILE A 96 4.53 -9.46 5.75
N HIS A 97 3.65 -8.83 4.96
CA HIS A 97 3.14 -9.45 3.75
C HIS A 97 4.16 -9.46 2.62
N LEU A 98 4.92 -8.38 2.43
CA LEU A 98 6.05 -8.33 1.50
C LEU A 98 7.08 -9.42 1.81
N GLY A 99 7.46 -9.59 3.08
CA GLY A 99 8.31 -10.68 3.53
C GLY A 99 7.70 -12.07 3.28
N GLY A 100 6.43 -12.26 3.61
CA GLY A 100 5.73 -13.52 3.37
C GLY A 100 5.66 -13.92 1.89
N TRP A 101 5.39 -12.97 0.99
CA TRP A 101 5.42 -13.26 -0.45
C TRP A 101 6.84 -13.47 -0.98
N ALA A 102 7.85 -12.81 -0.40
CA ALA A 102 9.25 -13.08 -0.74
C ALA A 102 9.66 -14.51 -0.36
N GLU A 103 9.27 -15.00 0.82
CA GLU A 103 9.51 -16.40 1.22
C GLU A 103 8.82 -17.39 0.26
N ARG A 104 7.57 -17.12 -0.13
CA ARG A 104 6.88 -17.94 -1.15
C ARG A 104 7.61 -17.97 -2.48
N ALA A 105 8.23 -16.85 -2.89
CA ALA A 105 9.01 -16.79 -4.13
C ALA A 105 10.27 -17.67 -4.06
N VAL A 106 10.88 -17.82 -2.86
CA VAL A 106 11.98 -18.76 -2.62
C VAL A 106 11.48 -20.19 -2.71
N GLU A 107 10.38 -20.52 -2.02
CA GLU A 107 9.80 -21.86 -2.01
C GLU A 107 9.43 -22.37 -3.41
N HIS A 108 8.95 -21.47 -4.28
CA HIS A 108 8.60 -21.77 -5.67
C HIS A 108 9.79 -21.64 -6.64
N GLY A 109 10.96 -21.24 -6.15
CA GLY A 109 12.16 -21.04 -6.97
C GLY A 109 12.03 -19.93 -8.02
N THR A 110 11.07 -19.01 -7.84
CA THR A 110 10.83 -17.91 -8.80
C THR A 110 11.80 -16.77 -8.57
N TRP A 111 12.20 -16.49 -7.32
CA TRP A 111 13.20 -15.45 -6.97
C TRP A 111 13.92 -15.76 -5.64
N PRO A 112 15.03 -16.52 -5.68
CA PRO A 112 15.74 -16.95 -4.47
C PRO A 112 16.27 -15.81 -3.58
N GLU A 113 16.57 -14.64 -4.16
CA GLU A 113 17.10 -13.49 -3.44
C GLU A 113 16.01 -12.54 -2.91
N ALA A 114 14.72 -12.88 -3.06
CA ALA A 114 13.62 -11.98 -2.68
C ALA A 114 13.69 -11.51 -1.22
N PRO A 115 13.89 -12.38 -0.21
CA PRO A 115 13.88 -11.96 1.19
C PRO A 115 15.00 -10.96 1.47
N SER A 116 16.24 -11.26 1.08
CA SER A 116 17.38 -10.37 1.33
C SER A 116 17.29 -9.05 0.58
N ARG A 117 16.65 -9.04 -0.60
CA ARG A 117 16.46 -7.80 -1.36
C ARG A 117 15.40 -6.90 -0.76
N LEU A 118 14.27 -7.47 -0.30
CA LEU A 118 13.24 -6.70 0.38
C LEU A 118 13.68 -6.27 1.78
N ASP A 119 14.31 -7.15 2.57
CA ASP A 119 14.85 -6.79 3.89
C ASP A 119 15.78 -5.57 3.80
N ALA A 120 16.66 -5.54 2.80
CA ALA A 120 17.56 -4.41 2.57
C ALA A 120 16.84 -3.09 2.23
N LEU A 121 15.61 -3.12 1.70
CA LEU A 121 14.80 -1.91 1.51
C LEU A 121 14.31 -1.35 2.85
N PHE A 122 14.10 -2.22 3.85
CA PHE A 122 13.59 -1.88 5.17
C PHE A 122 14.69 -1.70 6.24
N ASP A 123 15.99 -1.78 5.88
CA ASP A 123 17.12 -1.59 6.81
C ASP A 123 17.06 -0.25 7.57
N HIS A 124 16.55 0.80 6.90
CA HIS A 124 16.32 2.13 7.48
C HIS A 124 14.83 2.51 7.41
N HIS A 125 13.98 1.57 7.82
CA HIS A 125 12.53 1.75 7.86
C HIS A 125 12.06 2.64 9.02
N VAL A 126 11.23 3.62 8.68
CA VAL A 126 10.46 4.43 9.62
C VAL A 126 8.98 4.13 9.41
N ASP A 127 8.38 3.46 10.40
CA ASP A 127 6.93 3.33 10.49
C ASP A 127 6.36 4.52 11.27
N LEU A 128 5.51 5.30 10.61
CA LEU A 128 4.94 6.52 11.18
C LEU A 128 3.83 6.23 12.20
N ASN A 129 3.23 5.04 12.20
CA ASN A 129 2.09 4.75 13.06
C ASN A 129 2.43 4.70 14.56
N PRO A 130 3.51 4.02 15.00
CA PRO A 130 3.95 4.10 16.39
C PRO A 130 4.25 5.54 16.85
N LEU A 131 4.84 6.36 15.99
CA LEU A 131 5.12 7.77 16.28
C LEU A 131 3.83 8.56 16.48
N ALA A 132 2.87 8.37 15.58
CA ALA A 132 1.56 9.00 15.69
C ALA A 132 0.82 8.57 16.97
N VAL A 133 0.87 7.29 17.35
CA VAL A 133 0.28 6.79 18.60
C VAL A 133 0.93 7.41 19.83
N GLU A 134 2.26 7.55 19.83
CA GLU A 134 3.00 8.20 20.94
C GLU A 134 2.65 9.69 21.03
N THR A 135 2.75 10.43 19.92
CA THR A 135 2.48 11.88 19.84
C THR A 135 1.04 12.22 20.23
N TYR A 136 0.08 11.39 19.84
CA TYR A 136 -1.34 11.64 20.04
C TYR A 136 -2.00 10.77 21.11
N ALA A 137 -1.21 10.18 22.02
CA ALA A 137 -1.71 9.28 23.06
C ALA A 137 -2.86 9.88 23.90
N GLU A 138 -2.85 11.19 24.16
CA GLU A 138 -3.91 11.87 24.92
C GLU A 138 -5.24 12.02 24.16
N ARG A 139 -5.21 11.91 22.82
CA ARG A 139 -6.42 11.95 21.96
C ARG A 139 -7.02 10.57 21.72
N LEU A 140 -6.24 9.52 21.96
CA LEU A 140 -6.59 8.15 21.68
C LEU A 140 -7.23 7.50 22.91
N GLU A 141 -8.16 6.58 22.69
CA GLU A 141 -8.57 5.66 23.74
C GLU A 141 -7.36 4.81 24.18
N SER A 142 -7.21 4.59 25.48
CA SER A 142 -6.01 3.95 26.06
C SER A 142 -5.71 2.51 25.58
N TRP A 143 -6.67 1.86 24.92
CA TRP A 143 -6.52 0.53 24.35
C TRP A 143 -6.08 0.55 22.87
N ARG A 144 -6.14 1.70 22.19
CA ARG A 144 -5.73 1.82 20.79
C ARG A 144 -4.21 1.69 20.72
N THR A 145 -3.76 0.82 19.82
CA THR A 145 -2.32 0.63 19.53
C THR A 145 -1.97 1.02 18.10
N THR A 146 -2.95 1.58 17.38
CA THR A 146 -2.82 2.10 16.02
C THR A 146 -3.77 3.28 15.83
N VAL A 147 -3.39 4.18 14.92
CA VAL A 147 -4.23 5.28 14.40
C VAL A 147 -4.37 5.15 12.88
N ALA A 148 -5.44 5.64 12.26
CA ALA A 148 -5.56 5.65 10.80
C ALA A 148 -4.75 6.81 10.20
N LEU A 149 -4.26 6.67 8.97
CA LEU A 149 -3.45 7.70 8.30
C LEU A 149 -4.23 9.01 8.18
N GLU A 150 -5.47 8.92 7.71
CA GLU A 150 -6.36 10.06 7.50
C GLU A 150 -6.71 10.76 8.82
N GLU A 151 -6.76 9.99 9.92
CA GLU A 151 -7.01 10.55 11.25
C GLU A 151 -5.82 11.38 11.74
N VAL A 152 -4.58 10.88 11.58
CA VAL A 152 -3.39 11.63 11.97
C VAL A 152 -3.11 12.80 11.02
N CYS A 153 -3.24 12.62 9.70
CA CYS A 153 -3.10 13.70 8.74
C CYS A 153 -4.07 14.85 9.03
N ARG A 154 -5.32 14.55 9.37
CA ARG A 154 -6.30 15.57 9.79
C ARG A 154 -5.86 16.34 11.03
N TRP A 155 -5.19 15.69 11.99
CA TRP A 155 -4.67 16.37 13.18
C TRP A 155 -3.50 17.30 12.88
N GLU A 156 -2.67 16.95 11.90
CA GLU A 156 -1.56 17.75 11.39
C GLU A 156 -1.98 18.81 10.36
N GLY A 157 -3.25 18.81 9.93
CA GLY A 157 -3.72 19.66 8.85
C GLY A 157 -3.18 19.28 7.47
N ILE A 158 -2.72 18.04 7.32
CA ILE A 158 -2.30 17.43 6.04
C ILE A 158 -3.55 16.90 5.34
N HIS A 159 -3.71 17.29 4.07
CA HIS A 159 -4.85 16.86 3.27
C HIS A 159 -4.58 15.48 2.65
N VAL A 160 -5.52 14.55 2.83
CA VAL A 160 -5.59 13.27 2.13
C VAL A 160 -6.81 13.33 1.24
N GLU A 161 -6.64 13.22 -0.08
CA GLU A 161 -7.74 13.34 -1.04
C GLU A 161 -8.61 12.06 -0.99
N PRO A 162 -9.89 12.14 -0.59
CA PRO A 162 -10.76 10.98 -0.60
C PRO A 162 -11.05 10.56 -2.05
N THR A 163 -10.92 9.26 -2.34
CA THR A 163 -11.28 8.74 -3.67
C THR A 163 -12.79 8.51 -3.75
N HIS A 164 -13.51 9.36 -4.50
CA HIS A 164 -14.96 9.30 -4.62
C HIS A 164 -15.41 8.42 -5.79
N TYR A 165 -16.26 7.41 -5.55
CA TYR A 165 -16.76 6.53 -6.60
C TYR A 165 -17.48 7.26 -7.75
N ALA A 166 -18.11 8.40 -7.45
CA ALA A 166 -18.83 9.20 -8.45
C ALA A 166 -17.92 9.78 -9.54
N GLU A 167 -16.60 9.75 -9.36
CA GLU A 167 -15.62 10.26 -10.31
C GLU A 167 -15.15 9.21 -11.32
N TYR A 168 -15.60 7.94 -11.18
CA TYR A 168 -15.12 6.82 -11.97
C TYR A 168 -16.27 5.97 -12.54
N ASP A 169 -16.19 5.62 -13.82
CA ASP A 169 -17.14 4.71 -14.46
C ASP A 169 -16.61 3.26 -14.48
N ILE A 170 -16.63 2.62 -13.30
CA ILE A 170 -16.13 1.24 -13.11
C ILE A 170 -17.17 0.15 -13.45
N GLY A 171 -18.27 0.54 -14.11
CA GLY A 171 -19.32 -0.37 -14.54
C GLY A 171 -20.00 -1.14 -13.39
N PRO A 172 -20.42 -2.40 -13.61
CA PRO A 172 -21.19 -3.17 -12.63
C PRO A 172 -20.51 -3.35 -11.26
N VAL A 173 -19.18 -3.31 -11.22
CA VAL A 173 -18.39 -3.43 -9.98
C VAL A 173 -18.79 -2.36 -8.99
N GLY A 174 -19.08 -1.13 -9.45
CA GLY A 174 -19.48 -0.01 -8.59
C GLY A 174 -20.84 -0.18 -7.90
N THR A 175 -21.60 -1.20 -8.27
CA THR A 175 -22.89 -1.54 -7.63
C THR A 175 -22.81 -2.74 -6.68
N HIS A 176 -21.59 -3.23 -6.40
CA HIS A 176 -21.40 -4.39 -5.54
C HIS A 176 -21.89 -4.11 -4.11
N PRO A 177 -22.60 -5.03 -3.43
CA PRO A 177 -23.20 -4.78 -2.10
C PRO A 177 -22.20 -4.45 -0.99
N ALA A 178 -20.92 -4.80 -1.15
CA ALA A 178 -19.87 -4.44 -0.20
C ALA A 178 -19.35 -3.01 -0.37
N ILE A 179 -19.71 -2.31 -1.46
CA ILE A 179 -19.50 -0.87 -1.62
C ILE A 179 -20.66 -0.18 -0.91
N ASP A 180 -20.41 0.20 0.34
CA ASP A 180 -21.41 0.70 1.29
C ASP A 180 -21.29 2.21 1.57
N GLY A 181 -20.43 2.91 0.84
CA GLY A 181 -20.16 4.34 1.02
C GLY A 181 -19.81 5.06 -0.29
N PRO A 182 -19.75 6.41 -0.26
CA PRO A 182 -19.44 7.23 -1.43
C PRO A 182 -17.95 7.28 -1.78
N THR A 183 -17.08 6.84 -0.86
CA THR A 183 -15.62 6.85 -1.00
C THR A 183 -15.07 5.44 -0.93
N VAL A 184 -13.98 5.22 -1.66
CA VAL A 184 -13.20 3.96 -1.63
C VAL A 184 -12.52 3.82 -0.26
N THR A 185 -12.42 2.59 0.21
CA THR A 185 -11.69 2.20 1.42
C THR A 185 -10.89 0.94 1.18
N ASN A 186 -9.89 0.67 2.02
CA ASN A 186 -9.14 -0.58 2.02
C ASN A 186 -10.05 -1.83 2.09
N VAL A 187 -11.20 -1.75 2.77
CA VAL A 187 -12.19 -2.85 2.82
C VAL A 187 -12.80 -3.12 1.44
N HIS A 188 -13.09 -2.07 0.67
CA HIS A 188 -13.63 -2.22 -0.69
C HIS A 188 -12.60 -2.84 -1.63
N ILE A 189 -11.33 -2.48 -1.48
CA ILE A 189 -10.22 -3.07 -2.24
C ILE A 189 -10.09 -4.55 -1.92
N GLY A 190 -10.00 -4.88 -0.62
CA GLY A 190 -9.84 -6.23 -0.11
C GLY A 190 -10.94 -7.20 -0.53
N LYS A 191 -12.19 -6.72 -0.61
CA LYS A 191 -13.37 -7.56 -0.84
C LYS A 191 -13.88 -7.56 -2.28
N VAL A 192 -13.56 -6.55 -3.08
CA VAL A 192 -14.23 -6.34 -4.37
C VAL A 192 -13.26 -5.85 -5.44
N LEU A 193 -12.66 -4.67 -5.23
CA LEU A 193 -12.01 -3.95 -6.33
C LEU A 193 -10.73 -4.66 -6.79
N GLY A 194 -9.95 -5.21 -5.86
CA GLY A 194 -8.74 -5.95 -6.19
C GLY A 194 -9.01 -7.21 -6.99
N GLU A 195 -10.05 -7.97 -6.61
CA GLU A 195 -10.48 -9.14 -7.38
C GLU A 195 -11.03 -8.78 -8.76
N ALA A 196 -11.84 -7.72 -8.83
CA ALA A 196 -12.39 -7.24 -10.10
C ALA A 196 -11.29 -6.75 -11.06
N TYR A 197 -10.23 -6.14 -10.53
CA TYR A 197 -9.05 -5.75 -11.32
C TYR A 197 -8.36 -6.98 -11.89
N VAL A 198 -7.97 -7.94 -11.03
CA VAL A 198 -7.24 -9.14 -11.46
C VAL A 198 -8.07 -10.02 -12.40
N ALA A 199 -9.38 -10.14 -12.18
CA ALA A 199 -10.27 -10.87 -13.08
C ALA A 199 -10.23 -10.28 -14.50
N GLN A 200 -10.28 -8.95 -14.64
CA GLN A 200 -10.20 -8.29 -15.95
C GLN A 200 -8.83 -8.46 -16.61
N VAL A 201 -7.74 -8.47 -15.84
CA VAL A 201 -6.39 -8.79 -16.35
C VAL A 201 -6.35 -10.21 -16.92
N VAL A 202 -6.81 -11.21 -16.16
CA VAL A 202 -6.83 -12.62 -16.57
C VAL A 202 -7.73 -12.86 -17.79
N GLU A 203 -8.86 -12.15 -17.88
CA GLU A 203 -9.79 -12.25 -19.00
C GLU A 203 -9.33 -11.48 -20.25
N GLY A 204 -8.20 -10.76 -20.18
CA GLY A 204 -7.69 -9.95 -21.29
C GLY A 204 -8.56 -8.73 -21.60
N ARG A 205 -9.30 -8.22 -20.60
CA ARG A 205 -10.19 -7.04 -20.72
C ARG A 205 -9.49 -5.72 -20.38
N THR A 206 -8.15 -5.70 -20.38
CA THR A 206 -7.36 -4.51 -20.01
C THR A 206 -7.48 -3.34 -21.00
N GLY A 207 -8.06 -3.57 -22.18
CA GLY A 207 -8.33 -2.53 -23.19
C GLY A 207 -9.70 -1.86 -23.09
N THR A 208 -10.53 -2.17 -22.09
CA THR A 208 -11.87 -1.58 -21.98
C THR A 208 -11.88 -0.27 -21.18
N PRO A 209 -12.83 0.63 -21.43
CA PRO A 209 -13.01 1.83 -20.60
C PRO A 209 -13.23 1.52 -19.12
N GLU A 210 -14.00 0.47 -18.82
CA GLU A 210 -14.29 0.08 -17.43
C GLU A 210 -13.02 -0.37 -16.69
N PHE A 211 -12.11 -1.07 -17.38
CA PHE A 211 -10.80 -1.42 -16.81
C PHE A 211 -9.94 -0.17 -16.57
N ALA A 212 -9.90 0.74 -17.54
CA ALA A 212 -9.13 1.98 -17.42
C ALA A 212 -9.62 2.82 -16.23
N GLU A 213 -10.93 2.91 -16.03
CA GLU A 213 -11.53 3.63 -14.91
C GLU A 213 -11.30 2.92 -13.57
N LEU A 214 -11.35 1.59 -13.52
CA LEU A 214 -11.02 0.84 -12.31
C LEU A 214 -9.53 1.01 -11.94
N GLN A 215 -8.65 0.93 -12.93
CA GLN A 215 -7.22 1.14 -12.71
C GLN A 215 -6.92 2.58 -12.28
N ARG A 216 -7.62 3.57 -12.85
CA ARG A 216 -7.52 4.98 -12.45
C ARG A 216 -7.96 5.16 -10.99
N LEU A 217 -9.11 4.60 -10.61
CA LEU A 217 -9.61 4.62 -9.23
C LEU A 217 -8.60 4.05 -8.24
N LEU A 218 -8.05 2.86 -8.53
CA LEU A 218 -7.05 2.23 -7.65
C LEU A 218 -5.75 3.04 -7.62
N THR A 219 -5.34 3.62 -8.74
CA THR A 219 -4.14 4.49 -8.80
C THR A 219 -4.32 5.72 -7.92
N ASP A 220 -5.46 6.40 -8.04
CA ASP A 220 -5.73 7.64 -7.31
C ASP A 220 -5.88 7.36 -5.80
N TYR A 221 -6.55 6.26 -5.42
CA TYR A 221 -6.64 5.81 -4.03
C TYR A 221 -5.27 5.52 -3.43
N THR A 222 -4.48 4.63 -4.04
CA THR A 222 -3.18 4.23 -3.51
C THR A 222 -2.20 5.40 -3.47
N ARG A 223 -2.27 6.31 -4.44
CA ARG A 223 -1.43 7.52 -4.44
C ARG A 223 -1.80 8.48 -3.31
N ALA A 224 -3.09 8.59 -2.97
CA ALA A 224 -3.56 9.44 -1.89
C ALA A 224 -2.99 9.03 -0.52
N ASP A 225 -2.64 7.75 -0.34
CA ASP A 225 -1.99 7.25 0.88
C ASP A 225 -0.46 7.43 0.89
N ILE A 226 0.17 7.68 -0.26
CA ILE A 226 1.63 7.83 -0.38
C ILE A 226 2.11 9.26 -0.12
N GLU A 227 1.54 10.24 -0.83
CA GLU A 227 2.04 11.63 -0.76
C GLU A 227 2.01 12.22 0.66
N PRO A 228 0.95 11.98 1.48
CA PRO A 228 0.88 12.51 2.84
C PRO A 228 1.98 11.97 3.77
N LEU A 229 2.54 10.78 3.51
CA LEU A 229 3.57 10.19 4.37
C LEU A 229 4.81 11.07 4.49
N PHE A 230 5.20 11.73 3.39
CA PHE A 230 6.36 12.63 3.41
C PHE A 230 6.11 13.86 4.28
N GLN A 231 4.91 14.46 4.21
CA GLN A 231 4.56 15.61 5.04
C GLN A 231 4.43 15.21 6.52
N LEU A 232 3.81 14.06 6.78
CA LEU A 232 3.62 13.52 8.11
C LEU A 232 4.95 13.13 8.77
N ALA A 233 5.89 12.57 8.02
CA ALA A 233 7.21 12.26 8.54
C ALA A 233 7.92 13.54 9.03
N ARG A 234 7.77 14.66 8.31
CA ARG A 234 8.37 15.94 8.72
C ARG A 234 7.69 16.56 9.95
N SER A 235 6.39 16.34 10.16
CA SER A 235 5.72 16.84 11.38
C SER A 235 6.17 16.12 12.66
N PHE A 236 6.87 14.99 12.55
CA PHE A 236 7.47 14.27 13.69
C PHE A 236 8.97 14.54 13.91
N ASP A 237 9.59 15.36 13.06
CA ASP A 237 11.01 15.73 13.17
C ASP A 237 11.21 17.05 13.96
N ASP A 238 10.12 17.75 14.29
CA ASP A 238 10.06 19.00 15.08
C ASP A 238 9.92 18.74 16.60
#